data_AF-A0A1E7HZ08-F1
#
_entry.id   AF-A0A1E7HZ08-F1
#
_cell.length_a   1.000
_cell.length_b   1.000
_cell.length_c   1.000
_cell.angle_alpha   90.00
_cell.angle_beta   90.00
_cell.angle_gamma   90.00
#
_symmetry.space_group_name_H-M   'P 1'
#
loop_
_entity.id
_entity.type
_entity.pdbx_description
1 polymer ?
#
loop_
_entity_poly.entity_id
_entity_poly.type
_entity_poly.pdbx_seq_one_letter_code
_entity_poly.pdbx_strand_id
1 'polypeptide(L)' 'MKRIVAVFVLCAAMFAFIGCGASHYTITKADGSTATSVGEPDYSKSKESYSFKDLDGQEIILPREHVKEIKENSN' A
#
# COMPACT_ATOMS: atom_id res chain seq x y z
N MET A 1 24.61 7.18 32.50
CA MET A 1 24.31 7.76 31.17
C MET A 1 24.28 6.73 30.04
N LYS A 2 25.29 5.85 29.87
CA LYS A 2 25.34 4.86 28.77
C LYS A 2 24.13 3.90 28.68
N ARG A 3 23.56 3.50 29.82
CA ARG A 3 22.39 2.59 29.89
C ARG A 3 21.08 3.22 29.43
N ILE A 4 20.92 4.54 29.61
CA ILE A 4 19.71 5.26 29.19
C ILE A 4 19.70 5.41 27.66
N VAL A 5 20.86 5.71 27.07
CA VAL A 5 21.01 5.77 25.61
C VAL A 5 20.71 4.42 24.96
N ALA A 6 21.16 3.31 25.57
CA ALA A 6 20.88 1.97 25.06
C ALA A 6 19.37 1.63 25.07
N VAL A 7 18.63 2.06 26.09
CA VAL A 7 17.17 1.85 26.17
C VAL A 7 16.43 2.66 25.10
N PHE A 8 16.84 3.91 24.86
CA PHE A 8 16.22 4.74 23.81
C PHE A 8 16.46 4.17 22.39
N VAL A 9 17.64 3.63 22.12
CA VAL A 9 17.95 2.97 20.84
C VAL A 9 17.14 1.69 20.66
N LEU A 10 16.96 0.90 21.71
CA LEU A 10 16.12 -0.31 21.67
C LEU A 10 14.65 0.01 21.42
N CYS A 11 14.10 1.04 22.09
CA CYS A 11 12.73 1.50 21.86
C CYS A 11 12.52 2.03 20.44
N ALA A 12 13.47 2.78 19.89
CA ALA A 12 13.39 3.28 18.51
C ALA A 12 13.36 2.15 17.47
N ALA A 13 14.08 1.04 17.71
CA ALA A 13 14.08 -0.12 16.82
C ALA A 13 12.73 -0.86 16.78
N MET A 14 11.93 -0.82 17.86
CA MET A 14 10.61 -1.47 17.91
C MET A 14 9.54 -0.74 17.09
N PHE A 15 9.67 0.58 16.86
CA PHE A 15 8.72 1.34 16.04
C PHE A 15 8.93 1.15 14.53
N ALA A 16 10.05 0.55 14.10
CA ALA A 16 10.34 0.33 12.68
C ALA A 16 9.45 -0.75 12.01
N PHE A 17 8.72 -1.56 12.79
CA PHE A 17 7.90 -2.66 12.27
C PHE A 17 6.39 -2.37 12.16
N ILE A 18 5.94 -1.15 12.46
CA ILE A 18 4.50 -0.78 12.45
C ILE A 18 3.95 -0.66 11.00
N GLY A 19 4.80 -0.79 9.98
CA GLY A 19 4.40 -0.66 8.57
C GLY A 19 3.67 -1.86 7.95
N CYS A 20 3.49 -2.98 8.65
CA CYS A 20 2.97 -4.21 8.04
C CYS A 20 1.45 -4.44 8.22
N GLY A 21 0.70 -3.43 8.66
CA GLY A 21 -0.74 -3.54 8.94
C GLY A 21 -1.68 -2.97 7.87
N ALA A 22 -1.17 -2.60 6.70
CA ALA A 22 -2.03 -2.06 5.64
C ALA A 22 -2.82 -3.19 4.96
N SER A 23 -4.15 -3.05 4.87
CA SER A 23 -4.97 -3.92 4.02
C SER A 23 -4.44 -3.90 2.59
N HIS A 24 -4.26 -5.07 1.99
CA HIS A 24 -3.86 -5.18 0.60
C HIS A 24 -5.08 -5.29 -0.30
N TYR A 25 -5.00 -4.76 -1.51
CA TYR A 25 -6.09 -4.85 -2.48
C TYR A 25 -5.59 -5.48 -3.76
N THR A 26 -6.35 -6.44 -4.30
CA THR A 26 -6.12 -6.98 -5.63
C THR A 26 -6.91 -6.16 -6.64
N ILE A 27 -6.22 -5.55 -7.59
CA ILE A 27 -6.80 -4.88 -8.74
C ILE A 27 -6.73 -5.82 -9.94
N THR A 28 -7.88 -6.28 -10.42
CA THR A 28 -7.99 -7.02 -11.68
C THR A 28 -8.20 -6.03 -12.81
N LYS A 29 -7.34 -6.09 -13.82
CA LYS A 29 -7.40 -5.22 -14.99
C LYS A 29 -8.29 -5.81 -16.09
N ALA A 30 -8.70 -4.98 -17.03
CA ALA A 30 -9.52 -5.37 -18.18
C ALA A 30 -8.83 -6.40 -19.10
N ASP A 31 -7.50 -6.38 -19.16
CA ASP A 31 -6.68 -7.36 -19.91
C ASP A 31 -6.53 -8.71 -19.18
N GLY A 32 -7.09 -8.85 -17.97
CA GLY A 32 -6.98 -10.05 -17.14
C GLY A 32 -5.73 -10.11 -16.26
N SER A 33 -4.80 -9.17 -16.40
CA SER A 33 -3.66 -9.04 -15.48
C SER A 33 -4.12 -8.50 -14.12
N THR A 34 -3.31 -8.75 -13.08
CA THR A 34 -3.60 -8.29 -11.73
C THR A 34 -2.46 -7.42 -11.19
N ALA A 35 -2.81 -6.52 -10.28
CA ALA A 35 -1.87 -5.74 -9.48
C ALA A 35 -2.27 -5.80 -8.01
N THR A 36 -1.31 -5.66 -7.11
CA THR A 36 -1.57 -5.61 -5.67
C THR A 36 -1.19 -4.25 -5.14
N SER A 37 -2.15 -3.61 -4.46
CA SER A 37 -1.95 -2.34 -3.77
C SER A 37 -1.66 -2.55 -2.30
N VAL A 38 -0.79 -1.72 -1.74
CA VAL A 38 -0.61 -1.50 -0.30
C VAL A 38 -1.58 -0.39 0.11
N GLY A 39 -2.67 -0.76 0.80
CA GLY A 39 -3.77 0.14 1.13
C GLY A 39 -4.80 0.28 0.01
N GLU A 40 -5.88 1.00 0.31
CA GLU A 40 -6.98 1.24 -0.62
C GLU A 40 -6.52 2.16 -1.78
N PRO A 41 -6.78 1.81 -3.05
CA PRO A 41 -6.52 2.70 -4.18
C PRO A 41 -7.37 3.97 -4.12
N ASP A 42 -6.75 5.13 -4.27
CA ASP A 42 -7.44 6.43 -4.27
C ASP A 42 -8.02 6.75 -5.65
N TYR A 43 -9.31 7.08 -5.71
CA TYR A 43 -9.99 7.40 -6.96
C TYR A 43 -10.03 8.91 -7.22
N SER A 44 -9.35 9.34 -8.27
CA SER A 44 -9.40 10.72 -8.74
C SER A 44 -10.53 10.91 -9.77
N LYS A 45 -11.61 11.60 -9.36
CA LYS A 45 -12.72 11.96 -10.27
C LYS A 45 -12.29 12.88 -11.42
N SER A 46 -11.30 13.74 -11.20
CA SER A 46 -10.84 14.70 -12.23
C SER A 46 -9.99 14.05 -13.31
N LYS A 47 -9.31 12.95 -12.99
CA LYS A 47 -8.43 12.21 -13.92
C LYS A 47 -9.04 10.87 -14.38
N GLU A 48 -10.20 10.51 -13.83
CA GLU A 48 -10.85 9.21 -14.01
C GLU A 48 -9.87 8.03 -13.84
N SER A 49 -9.07 8.08 -12.78
CA SER A 49 -7.99 7.12 -12.53
C SER A 49 -7.87 6.75 -11.06
N TYR A 50 -7.41 5.53 -10.78
CA TYR A 50 -6.97 5.10 -9.46
C TYR A 50 -5.46 5.35 -9.29
N SER A 51 -5.04 5.89 -8.14
CA SER A 51 -3.64 5.93 -7.72
C SER A 51 -3.43 4.99 -6.55
N PHE A 52 -2.37 4.20 -6.59
CA PHE A 52 -2.03 3.30 -5.49
C PHE A 52 -0.53 3.00 -5.45
N LYS A 53 -0.05 2.52 -4.30
CA LYS A 53 1.31 2.01 -4.18
C LYS A 53 1.32 0.50 -4.34
N ASP A 54 2.22 0.00 -5.17
CA ASP A 54 2.45 -1.44 -5.27
C ASP A 54 3.28 -1.97 -4.06
N LEU A 55 3.55 -3.28 -4.06
CA LEU A 55 4.33 -3.94 -3.01
C LEU A 55 5.80 -3.47 -2.97
N ASP A 56 6.32 -2.92 -4.07
CA ASP A 56 7.65 -2.34 -4.16
C ASP A 56 7.68 -0.88 -3.68
N GLY A 57 6.51 -0.33 -3.32
CA GLY A 57 6.33 1.05 -2.87
C GLY A 57 6.27 2.07 -4.01
N GLN A 58 6.17 1.63 -5.26
CA GLN A 58 6.06 2.51 -6.43
C GLN A 58 4.63 3.00 -6.59
N GLU A 59 4.47 4.29 -6.91
CA GLU A 59 3.17 4.87 -7.20
C GLU A 59 2.74 4.52 -8.64
N ILE A 60 1.58 3.89 -8.75
CA ILE A 60 0.96 3.46 -10.00
C ILE A 60 -0.33 4.23 -10.20
N ILE A 61 -0.48 4.83 -11.37
CA ILE A 61 -1.72 5.48 -11.81
C ILE A 61 -2.35 4.60 -12.88
N LEU A 62 -3.57 4.13 -12.61
CA LEU A 62 -4.31 3.23 -13.50
C LEU A 62 -5.66 3.87 -13.89
N PRO A 63 -5.92 4.12 -15.19
CA PRO A 63 -7.19 4.69 -15.60
C PRO A 63 -8.36 3.74 -15.28
N ARG A 64 -9.52 4.31 -14.92
CA ARG A 64 -10.71 3.59 -14.48
C ARG A 64 -11.19 2.56 -15.51
N GLU A 65 -11.06 2.86 -16.79
CA GLU A 65 -11.45 1.98 -17.91
C GLU A 65 -10.66 0.67 -17.95
N HIS A 66 -9.41 0.68 -17.46
CA HIS A 66 -8.58 -0.50 -17.37
C HIS A 66 -8.85 -1.31 -16.09
N VAL A 67 -9.69 -0.82 -15.17
CA VAL A 67 -10.03 -1.51 -13.93
C VAL A 67 -11.32 -2.30 -14.10
N LYS A 68 -11.20 -3.62 -13.95
CA LYS A 68 -12.35 -4.53 -13.94
C LYS A 68 -12.93 -4.70 -12.55
N GLU A 69 -12.07 -4.93 -11.55
CA GLU A 69 -12.47 -5.19 -10.18
C GLU A 69 -11.37 -4.76 -9.21
N ILE A 70 -11.77 -4.28 -8.03
CA ILE A 70 -10.88 -4.03 -6.88
C ILE A 70 -11.46 -4.82 -5.71
N LYS A 71 -10.64 -5.69 -5.11
CA LYS A 71 -11.04 -6.54 -3.99
C LYS A 71 -10.06 -6.40 -2.84
N GLU A 72 -10.58 -6.15 -1.64
CA GLU A 72 -9.78 -6.18 -0.43
C GLU A 72 -9.35 -7.62 -0.12
N ASN A 73 -8.05 -7.82 0.08
CA ASN A 73 -7.47 -9.03 0.63
C ASN A 73 -7.35 -8.83 2.15
N SER A 74 -8.49 -8.94 2.84
CA SER A 74 -8.49 -9.03 4.30
C SER A 74 -8.03 -10.44 4.68
N ASN A 75 -7.00 -10.57 5.52
CA ASN A 75 -6.57 -11.82 6.13
C ASN A 75 -7.16 -11.90 7.54
#